data_AF-E0S5K3-F1
#
_entry.id   AF-E0S5K3-F1
#
_cell.length_a   1.000
_cell.length_b   1.000
_cell.length_c   1.000
_cell.angle_alpha   90.00
_cell.angle_beta   90.00
_cell.angle_gamma   90.00
#
_symmetry.space_group_name_H-M   'P 1'
#
loop_
_entity.id
_entity.type
_entity.pdbx_description
1 polymer ?
#
loop_
_entity_poly.entity_id
_entity_poly.type
_entity_poly.pdbx_seq_one_letter_code
_entity_poly.pdbx_strand_id
1 'polypeptide(L)'
;MISAVKRMILNINDSRKNFRDHHKHLKYNVYITTQDNKKIGAYLLEPECHKDPKKFIVALHGKGCSREDYVSNSKIHTLVNLGYCVLVPDYRGFADSEGEFKIDMVNLDIMACFEYLTSRFDAQEIHMIGHSLGTGIMAEYYRYITKNNIEAKYHPRKMFMISAFTSIIDVGMENVIFRTINFLVPWIKERVLKEIGYDTVKNIESAKGRDLFLYHGMKDDVVPYHHSVTLSKKYGAKIKLSDHGHGNILKDEELWNDIHLNISEDLCENKM
;
A
#
# COMPACT_ATOMS: atom_id res chain seq x y z
N MET A 1 15.57 4.25 22.33
CA MET A 1 16.39 3.44 21.41
C MET A 1 15.55 2.63 20.41
N ILE A 2 14.49 1.92 20.85
CA ILE A 2 13.57 1.13 19.99
C ILE A 2 12.94 1.97 18.85
N SER A 3 12.41 3.15 19.20
CA SER A 3 11.80 4.08 18.24
C SER A 3 12.75 4.61 17.14
N ALA A 4 14.07 4.59 17.37
CA ALA A 4 15.05 5.12 16.41
C ALA A 4 15.31 4.15 15.24
N VAL A 5 15.43 2.85 15.52
CA VAL A 5 15.68 1.82 14.50
C VAL A 5 14.51 1.73 13.51
N LYS A 6 13.27 1.70 14.02
CA LYS A 6 12.07 1.72 13.17
C LYS A 6 12.00 2.94 12.27
N ARG A 7 12.23 4.14 12.83
CA ARG A 7 12.21 5.38 12.05
C ARG A 7 13.27 5.39 10.96
N MET A 8 14.43 4.79 11.20
CA MET A 8 15.48 4.63 10.20
C MET A 8 15.07 3.65 9.10
N ILE A 9 14.55 2.47 9.45
CA ILE A 9 14.22 1.44 8.43
C ILE A 9 13.03 1.87 7.55
N LEU A 10 12.01 2.48 8.16
CA LEU A 10 10.83 3.00 7.44
C LEU A 10 11.07 4.37 6.79
N ASN A 11 12.22 4.98 7.10
CA ASN A 11 12.59 6.34 6.72
C ASN A 11 11.51 7.41 7.07
N ILE A 12 10.94 7.29 8.27
CA ILE A 12 9.86 8.17 8.77
C ILE A 12 10.34 9.61 8.92
N ASN A 13 11.60 9.83 9.32
CA ASN A 13 12.11 11.18 9.52
C ASN A 13 12.19 11.95 8.20
N ASP A 14 12.62 11.29 7.13
CA ASP A 14 12.68 11.91 5.80
C ASP A 14 11.28 12.20 5.28
N SER A 15 10.32 11.27 5.45
CA SER A 15 8.91 11.53 5.14
C SER A 15 8.37 12.76 5.88
N ARG A 16 8.60 12.86 7.20
CA ARG A 16 8.18 14.03 8.01
C ARG A 16 8.84 15.33 7.58
N LYS A 17 10.14 15.28 7.30
CA LYS A 17 10.94 16.45 6.92
C LYS A 17 10.52 16.95 5.54
N ASN A 18 10.50 16.06 4.55
CA ASN A 18 10.05 16.38 3.20
C ASN A 18 8.65 16.98 3.25
N PHE A 19 7.77 16.40 4.07
CA PHE A 19 6.40 16.88 4.17
C PHE A 19 6.32 18.32 4.68
N ARG A 20 7.04 18.63 5.75
CA ARG A 20 7.07 19.98 6.35
C ARG A 20 7.73 21.02 5.44
N ASP A 21 8.80 20.65 4.77
CA ASP A 21 9.66 21.59 4.06
C ASP A 21 9.09 21.96 2.67
N HIS A 22 8.34 21.06 2.02
CA HIS A 22 7.97 21.20 0.62
C HIS A 22 6.47 21.36 0.36
N HIS A 23 5.58 20.96 1.27
CA HIS A 23 4.14 21.00 1.00
C HIS A 23 3.49 22.28 1.51
N LYS A 24 3.64 23.35 0.71
CA LYS A 24 2.97 24.63 0.98
C LYS A 24 1.48 24.62 0.59
N HIS A 25 1.02 23.65 -0.20
CA HIS A 25 -0.35 23.59 -0.72
C HIS A 25 -0.88 22.15 -0.77
N LEU A 26 -1.54 21.72 0.31
CA LEU A 26 -2.17 20.41 0.42
C LEU A 26 -3.52 20.36 -0.35
N LYS A 27 -3.47 20.47 -1.70
CA LYS A 27 -4.65 20.69 -2.57
C LYS A 27 -5.78 19.66 -2.36
N TYR A 28 -5.44 18.40 -2.13
CA TYR A 28 -6.37 17.27 -2.07
C TYR A 28 -6.59 16.73 -0.64
N ASN A 29 -6.18 17.49 0.37
CA ASN A 29 -5.98 16.94 1.70
C ASN A 29 -7.28 16.81 2.49
N VAL A 30 -7.42 15.66 3.12
CA VAL A 30 -8.42 15.37 4.12
C VAL A 30 -7.72 14.79 5.35
N TYR A 31 -8.37 14.91 6.49
CA TYR A 31 -7.94 14.23 7.70
C TYR A 31 -9.01 13.24 8.13
N ILE A 32 -8.55 12.06 8.51
CA ILE A 32 -9.38 10.93 8.91
C ILE A 32 -9.05 10.62 10.37
N THR A 33 -10.07 10.44 11.19
CA THR A 33 -9.92 10.03 12.58
C THR A 33 -10.05 8.51 12.65
N THR A 34 -9.04 7.85 13.20
CA THR A 34 -9.06 6.40 13.42
C THR A 34 -9.88 6.03 14.65
N GLN A 35 -10.24 4.74 14.78
CA GLN A 35 -10.98 4.22 15.94
C GLN A 35 -10.28 4.47 17.28
N ASP A 36 -8.93 4.56 17.29
CA ASP A 36 -8.13 4.91 18.48
C ASP A 36 -7.84 6.42 18.60
N ASN A 37 -8.65 7.26 17.96
CA ASN A 37 -8.62 8.71 18.00
C ASN A 37 -7.27 9.31 17.54
N LYS A 38 -6.68 8.76 16.47
CA LYS A 38 -5.53 9.37 15.79
C LYS A 38 -6.00 10.09 14.54
N LYS A 39 -5.50 11.30 14.36
CA LYS A 39 -5.68 12.05 13.13
C LYS A 39 -4.60 11.64 12.13
N ILE A 40 -5.00 10.94 11.08
CA ILE A 40 -4.13 10.66 9.93
C ILE A 40 -4.54 11.57 8.78
N GLY A 41 -3.59 12.11 8.04
CA GLY A 41 -3.93 12.78 6.79
C GLY A 41 -4.13 11.76 5.67
N ALA A 42 -4.77 12.21 4.59
CA ALA A 42 -4.86 11.51 3.32
C ALA A 42 -5.05 12.51 2.16
N TYR A 43 -4.65 12.12 0.95
CA TYR A 43 -5.11 12.80 -0.26
C TYR A 43 -6.35 12.09 -0.80
N LEU A 44 -7.42 12.85 -1.00
CA LEU A 44 -8.63 12.40 -1.66
C LEU A 44 -8.66 12.98 -3.08
N LEU A 45 -8.38 12.12 -4.05
CA LEU A 45 -8.38 12.47 -5.47
C LEU A 45 -9.76 12.13 -6.05
N GLU A 46 -10.58 13.16 -6.24
CA GLU A 46 -11.93 13.03 -6.79
C GLU A 46 -11.92 13.31 -8.32
N PRO A 47 -12.67 12.54 -9.12
CA PRO A 47 -12.80 12.78 -10.55
C PRO A 47 -13.59 14.06 -10.85
N GLU A 48 -13.01 15.02 -11.57
CA GLU A 48 -13.66 16.31 -11.86
C GLU A 48 -14.98 16.16 -12.65
N CYS A 49 -15.04 15.20 -13.57
CA CYS A 49 -16.21 14.96 -14.43
C CYS A 49 -17.32 14.12 -13.78
N HIS A 50 -17.10 13.56 -12.59
CA HIS A 50 -18.06 12.67 -11.93
C HIS A 50 -18.38 13.17 -10.53
N LYS A 51 -19.46 13.96 -10.41
CA LYS A 51 -19.93 14.55 -9.14
C LYS A 51 -20.34 13.50 -8.08
N ASP A 52 -20.52 12.24 -8.48
CA ASP A 52 -20.86 11.11 -7.62
C ASP A 52 -20.06 9.87 -8.08
N PRO A 53 -18.80 9.71 -7.61
CA PRO A 53 -17.95 8.60 -8.04
C PRO A 53 -18.54 7.26 -7.60
N LYS A 54 -18.38 6.23 -8.43
CA LYS A 54 -18.87 4.86 -8.15
C LYS A 54 -17.75 3.81 -8.07
N LYS A 55 -16.51 4.22 -8.29
CA LYS A 55 -15.33 3.35 -8.26
C LYS A 55 -14.36 3.91 -7.24
N PHE A 56 -13.98 3.09 -6.26
CA PHE A 56 -13.23 3.54 -5.10
C PHE A 56 -11.93 2.75 -4.94
N ILE A 57 -10.85 3.46 -4.60
CA ILE A 57 -9.54 2.86 -4.38
C ILE A 57 -8.92 3.44 -3.13
N VAL A 58 -8.38 2.58 -2.27
CA VAL A 58 -7.40 2.97 -1.25
C VAL A 58 -6.01 2.61 -1.75
N ALA A 59 -5.14 3.60 -1.95
CA ALA A 59 -3.81 3.40 -2.52
C ALA A 59 -2.71 3.65 -1.48
N LEU A 60 -1.88 2.62 -1.27
CA LEU A 60 -0.93 2.50 -0.18
C LEU A 60 0.50 2.75 -0.68
N HIS A 61 1.12 3.84 -0.21
CA HIS A 61 2.48 4.21 -0.59
C HIS A 61 3.57 3.33 0.07
N GLY A 62 4.78 3.37 -0.50
CA GLY A 62 5.97 2.67 0.00
C GLY A 62 6.67 3.36 1.19
N LYS A 63 7.77 2.78 1.67
CA LYS A 63 8.60 3.34 2.76
C LYS A 63 9.19 4.71 2.37
N GLY A 64 9.42 5.58 3.35
CA GLY A 64 10.05 6.90 3.14
C GLY A 64 9.27 7.88 2.25
N CYS A 65 8.07 7.53 1.83
CA CYS A 65 7.21 8.31 0.96
C CYS A 65 6.14 9.03 1.79
N SER A 66 5.59 10.13 1.28
CA SER A 66 4.33 10.72 1.74
C SER A 66 3.20 10.50 0.72
N ARG A 67 1.97 10.83 1.11
CA ARG A 67 0.81 10.89 0.21
C ARG A 67 1.11 11.72 -1.05
N GLU A 68 1.80 12.84 -0.90
CA GLU A 68 2.11 13.74 -2.02
C GLU A 68 3.23 13.21 -2.89
N ASP A 69 4.29 12.66 -2.28
CA ASP A 69 5.39 12.03 -3.01
C ASP A 69 4.87 10.88 -3.87
N TYR A 70 3.97 10.06 -3.32
CA TYR A 70 3.40 8.92 -4.04
C TYR A 70 2.53 9.36 -5.22
N VAL A 71 1.66 10.36 -5.01
CA VAL A 71 0.82 10.92 -6.07
C VAL A 71 1.67 11.59 -7.15
N SER A 72 2.68 12.37 -6.77
CA SER A 72 3.52 13.13 -7.70
C SER A 72 4.48 12.25 -8.52
N ASN A 73 4.90 11.10 -7.97
CA ASN A 73 5.81 10.17 -8.64
C ASN A 73 5.11 9.01 -9.35
N SER A 74 3.78 9.01 -9.41
CA SER A 74 2.98 7.97 -10.08
C SER A 74 2.05 8.53 -11.15
N LYS A 75 1.50 7.64 -11.99
CA LYS A 75 0.39 7.96 -12.91
C LYS A 75 -0.98 7.60 -12.32
N ILE A 76 -1.13 7.71 -10.99
CA ILE A 76 -2.41 7.43 -10.32
C ILE A 76 -3.58 8.29 -10.84
N HIS A 77 -3.28 9.50 -11.36
CA HIS A 77 -4.27 10.36 -12.00
C HIS A 77 -4.90 9.74 -13.26
N THR A 78 -4.26 8.76 -13.91
CA THR A 78 -4.87 7.98 -15.00
C THR A 78 -6.17 7.32 -14.51
N LEU A 79 -6.18 6.76 -13.30
CA LEU A 79 -7.40 6.20 -12.70
C LEU A 79 -8.40 7.31 -12.32
N VAL A 80 -7.96 8.43 -11.77
CA VAL A 80 -8.85 9.55 -11.43
C VAL A 80 -9.58 10.06 -12.68
N ASN A 81 -8.87 10.21 -13.80
CA ASN A 81 -9.45 10.62 -15.08
C ASN A 81 -10.44 9.60 -15.66
N LEU A 82 -10.32 8.32 -15.27
CA LEU A 82 -11.23 7.23 -15.63
C LEU A 82 -12.41 7.07 -14.65
N GLY A 83 -12.62 8.05 -13.77
CA GLY A 83 -13.79 8.15 -12.89
C GLY A 83 -13.63 7.48 -11.53
N TYR A 84 -12.40 7.19 -11.10
CA TYR A 84 -12.13 6.61 -9.78
C TYR A 84 -11.94 7.71 -8.73
N CYS A 85 -12.56 7.52 -7.56
CA CYS A 85 -12.21 8.25 -6.35
C CYS A 85 -11.09 7.49 -5.63
N VAL A 86 -9.93 8.13 -5.46
CA VAL A 86 -8.73 7.49 -4.93
C VAL A 86 -8.30 8.16 -3.64
N LEU A 87 -8.23 7.38 -2.55
CA LEU A 87 -7.77 7.83 -1.25
C LEU A 87 -6.35 7.31 -0.99
N VAL A 88 -5.42 8.24 -0.72
CA VAL A 88 -4.01 7.96 -0.45
C VAL A 88 -3.67 8.40 0.98
N PRO A 89 -3.76 7.52 1.98
CA PRO A 89 -3.42 7.85 3.36
C PRO A 89 -1.91 7.92 3.58
N ASP A 90 -1.49 8.69 4.57
CA ASP A 90 -0.19 8.50 5.22
C ASP A 90 -0.46 7.77 6.52
N TYR A 91 0.19 6.63 6.72
CA TYR A 91 0.03 5.83 7.94
C TYR A 91 0.50 6.62 9.17
N ARG A 92 0.02 6.22 10.34
CA ARG A 92 0.48 6.80 11.61
C ARG A 92 2.01 6.86 11.68
N GLY A 93 2.53 8.04 12.01
CA GLY A 93 3.96 8.29 12.05
C GLY A 93 4.58 8.88 10.77
N PHE A 94 3.99 8.68 9.59
CA PHE A 94 4.42 9.29 8.32
C PHE A 94 3.88 10.71 8.18
N ALA A 95 4.60 11.56 7.42
CA ALA A 95 4.18 12.93 7.13
C ALA A 95 3.69 13.69 8.39
N ASP A 96 2.48 14.25 8.35
CA ASP A 96 1.81 14.89 9.48
C ASP A 96 0.80 14.00 10.22
N SER A 97 0.74 12.70 9.91
CA SER A 97 -0.14 11.73 10.58
C SER A 97 0.32 11.45 12.02
N GLU A 98 -0.63 11.51 12.95
CA GLU A 98 -0.41 11.29 14.38
C GLU A 98 -0.08 9.82 14.71
N GLY A 99 0.43 9.59 15.92
CA GLY A 99 0.68 8.24 16.43
C GLY A 99 2.05 7.67 16.07
N GLU A 100 2.26 6.41 16.44
CA GLU A 100 3.48 5.66 16.18
C GLU A 100 3.18 4.47 15.28
N PHE A 101 3.99 4.29 14.24
CA PHE A 101 3.90 3.12 13.36
C PHE A 101 4.09 1.83 14.15
N LYS A 102 3.06 0.99 14.17
CA LYS A 102 3.06 -0.39 14.67
C LYS A 102 2.12 -1.20 13.77
N ILE A 103 2.50 -2.42 13.43
CA ILE A 103 1.82 -3.24 12.43
C ILE A 103 0.32 -3.37 12.72
N ASP A 104 -0.02 -3.73 13.96
CA ASP A 104 -1.39 -3.89 14.44
C ASP A 104 -2.21 -2.59 14.41
N MET A 105 -1.55 -1.48 14.72
CA MET A 105 -2.14 -0.16 14.75
C MET A 105 -2.37 0.43 13.35
N VAL A 106 -1.51 0.13 12.38
CA VAL A 106 -1.68 0.56 10.98
C VAL A 106 -2.95 -0.06 10.36
N ASN A 107 -3.39 -1.23 10.82
CA ASN A 107 -4.68 -1.78 10.39
C ASN A 107 -5.85 -0.86 10.71
N LEU A 108 -5.80 -0.11 11.82
CA LEU A 108 -6.82 0.87 12.17
C LEU A 108 -6.79 2.09 11.23
N ASP A 109 -5.61 2.45 10.73
CA ASP A 109 -5.47 3.54 9.74
C ASP A 109 -6.11 3.14 8.42
N ILE A 110 -5.87 1.91 7.96
CA ILE A 110 -6.47 1.39 6.72
C ILE A 110 -7.99 1.22 6.91
N MET A 111 -8.44 0.70 8.05
CA MET A 111 -9.87 0.60 8.36
C MET A 111 -10.57 1.96 8.26
N ALA A 112 -9.98 2.99 8.86
CA ALA A 112 -10.53 4.34 8.83
C ALA A 112 -10.66 4.89 7.40
N CYS A 113 -9.79 4.46 6.48
CA CYS A 113 -9.90 4.83 5.05
C CYS A 113 -11.13 4.20 4.38
N PHE A 114 -11.41 2.92 4.66
CA PHE A 114 -12.63 2.28 4.15
C PHE A 114 -13.87 2.92 4.78
N GLU A 115 -13.88 3.11 6.11
CA GLU A 115 -14.98 3.79 6.82
C GLU A 115 -15.24 5.20 6.27
N TYR A 116 -14.17 5.95 5.95
CA TYR A 116 -14.29 7.28 5.34
C TYR A 116 -14.97 7.22 3.97
N LEU A 117 -14.57 6.30 3.09
CA LEU A 117 -15.17 6.17 1.76
C LEU A 117 -16.61 5.65 1.83
N THR A 118 -16.89 4.66 2.70
CA THR A 118 -18.24 4.13 2.90
C THR A 118 -19.16 5.20 3.49
N SER A 119 -18.73 5.95 4.51
CA SER A 119 -19.57 6.98 5.14
C SER A 119 -19.81 8.20 4.24
N ARG A 120 -18.80 8.64 3.48
CA ARG A 120 -18.90 9.83 2.63
C ARG A 120 -19.60 9.57 1.30
N PHE A 121 -19.40 8.40 0.70
CA PHE A 121 -19.84 8.10 -0.67
C PHE A 121 -20.73 6.87 -0.80
N ASP A 122 -21.13 6.24 0.32
CA ASP A 122 -21.84 4.95 0.32
C ASP A 122 -21.09 3.87 -0.47
N ALA A 123 -19.75 3.91 -0.41
CA ALA A 123 -18.89 2.96 -1.10
C ALA A 123 -19.10 1.54 -0.55
N GLN A 124 -19.69 0.68 -1.39
CA GLN A 124 -19.91 -0.74 -1.11
C GLN A 124 -18.75 -1.62 -1.57
N GLU A 125 -18.01 -1.16 -2.58
CA GLU A 125 -16.89 -1.88 -3.16
C GLU A 125 -15.69 -0.97 -3.31
N ILE A 126 -14.60 -1.37 -2.65
CA ILE A 126 -13.34 -0.62 -2.62
C ILE A 126 -12.24 -1.57 -3.08
N HIS A 127 -11.39 -1.12 -3.99
CA HIS A 127 -10.19 -1.85 -4.39
C HIS A 127 -8.97 -1.30 -3.65
N MET A 128 -7.89 -2.07 -3.61
CA MET A 128 -6.64 -1.61 -3.02
C MET A 128 -5.49 -1.70 -4.00
N ILE A 129 -4.64 -0.67 -4.01
CA ILE A 129 -3.35 -0.65 -4.70
C ILE A 129 -2.27 -0.47 -3.64
N GLY A 130 -1.19 -1.22 -3.70
CA GLY A 130 -0.07 -1.07 -2.79
C GLY A 130 1.25 -1.11 -3.52
N HIS A 131 2.17 -0.21 -3.16
CA HIS A 131 3.52 -0.20 -3.69
C HIS A 131 4.53 -0.52 -2.60
N SER A 132 5.44 -1.46 -2.87
CA SER A 132 6.55 -1.79 -1.96
C SER A 132 6.03 -2.08 -0.54
N LEU A 133 6.41 -1.31 0.49
CA LEU A 133 5.86 -1.44 1.86
C LEU A 133 4.32 -1.53 1.91
N GLY A 134 3.62 -0.78 1.04
CA GLY A 134 2.17 -0.80 0.93
C GLY A 134 1.59 -2.17 0.59
N THR A 135 2.33 -3.06 -0.11
CA THR A 135 1.87 -4.43 -0.38
C THR A 135 1.85 -5.28 0.88
N GLY A 136 2.85 -5.12 1.76
CA GLY A 136 2.90 -5.79 3.05
C GLY A 136 1.81 -5.31 4.00
N ILE A 137 1.57 -3.99 4.03
CA ILE A 137 0.47 -3.38 4.80
C ILE A 137 -0.89 -3.91 4.32
N MET A 138 -1.10 -3.95 2.99
CA MET A 138 -2.33 -4.48 2.39
C MET A 138 -2.58 -5.94 2.79
N ALA A 139 -1.56 -6.80 2.67
CA ALA A 139 -1.69 -8.21 3.02
C ALA A 139 -1.99 -8.38 4.53
N GLU A 140 -1.32 -7.63 5.39
CA GLU A 140 -1.57 -7.64 6.84
C GLU A 140 -2.99 -7.16 7.19
N TYR A 141 -3.45 -6.08 6.56
CA TYR A 141 -4.80 -5.57 6.76
C TYR A 141 -5.84 -6.63 6.37
N TYR A 142 -5.65 -7.28 5.21
CA TYR A 142 -6.54 -8.35 4.77
C TYR A 142 -6.58 -9.52 5.78
N ARG A 143 -5.41 -9.92 6.31
CA ARG A 143 -5.32 -10.92 7.38
C ARG A 143 -6.06 -10.47 8.63
N TYR A 144 -5.90 -9.22 9.04
CA TYR A 144 -6.56 -8.63 10.20
C TYR A 144 -8.09 -8.66 10.06
N ILE A 145 -8.65 -8.17 8.96
CA ILE A 145 -10.11 -8.13 8.76
C ILE A 145 -10.72 -9.52 8.66
N THR A 146 -10.01 -10.47 8.03
CA THR A 146 -10.47 -11.87 7.94
C THR A 146 -10.46 -12.53 9.30
N LYS A 147 -9.37 -12.41 10.06
CA LYS A 147 -9.23 -13.03 11.38
C LYS A 147 -10.26 -12.50 12.39
N ASN A 148 -10.64 -11.23 12.27
CA ASN A 148 -11.58 -10.58 13.18
C ASN A 148 -13.04 -10.59 12.67
N ASN A 149 -13.34 -11.30 11.58
CA ASN A 149 -14.68 -11.38 10.97
C ASN A 149 -15.30 -10.00 10.72
N ILE A 150 -14.50 -9.05 10.22
CA ILE A 150 -14.99 -7.72 9.88
C ILE A 150 -15.93 -7.79 8.68
N GLU A 151 -16.96 -6.94 8.65
CA GLU A 151 -17.97 -6.87 7.59
C GLU A 151 -17.37 -6.77 6.18
N ALA A 152 -18.01 -7.43 5.20
CA ALA A 152 -17.52 -7.57 3.83
C ALA A 152 -17.26 -6.24 3.09
N LYS A 153 -17.99 -5.17 3.41
CA LYS A 153 -17.78 -3.82 2.82
C LYS A 153 -16.40 -3.23 3.13
N TYR A 154 -15.73 -3.73 4.17
CA TYR A 154 -14.37 -3.34 4.54
C TYR A 154 -13.29 -4.27 3.95
N HIS A 155 -13.70 -5.26 3.13
CA HIS A 155 -12.75 -6.13 2.42
C HIS A 155 -12.48 -5.57 1.03
N PRO A 156 -11.22 -5.50 0.59
CA PRO A 156 -10.92 -5.07 -0.77
C PRO A 156 -11.50 -6.07 -1.78
N ARG A 157 -12.25 -5.58 -2.78
CA ARG A 157 -12.77 -6.41 -3.86
C ARG A 157 -11.64 -7.01 -4.69
N LYS A 158 -10.71 -6.17 -5.14
CA LYS A 158 -9.48 -6.56 -5.85
C LYS A 158 -8.25 -5.93 -5.21
N MET A 159 -7.13 -6.63 -5.26
CA MET A 159 -5.86 -6.21 -4.69
C MET A 159 -4.77 -6.18 -5.78
N PHE A 160 -4.18 -5.01 -5.98
CA PHE A 160 -3.11 -4.77 -6.94
C PHE A 160 -1.81 -4.46 -6.19
N MET A 161 -0.82 -5.34 -6.32
CA MET A 161 0.44 -5.26 -5.60
C MET A 161 1.58 -4.94 -6.57
N ILE A 162 2.20 -3.77 -6.38
CA ILE A 162 3.27 -3.25 -7.23
C ILE A 162 4.60 -3.37 -6.47
N SER A 163 5.59 -4.01 -7.08
CA SER A 163 6.90 -4.29 -6.46
C SER A 163 6.77 -5.03 -5.12
N ALA A 164 5.96 -6.08 -5.09
CA ALA A 164 5.67 -6.85 -3.88
C ALA A 164 6.88 -7.68 -3.40
N PHE A 165 6.99 -7.85 -2.09
CA PHE A 165 8.01 -8.67 -1.45
C PHE A 165 7.40 -9.82 -0.65
N THR A 166 8.15 -10.91 -0.43
CA THR A 166 7.70 -12.06 0.37
C THR A 166 7.67 -11.74 1.86
N SER A 167 8.75 -11.17 2.39
CA SER A 167 8.80 -10.56 3.73
C SER A 167 9.87 -9.47 3.77
N ILE A 168 9.78 -8.55 4.73
CA ILE A 168 10.82 -7.52 4.93
C ILE A 168 12.18 -8.17 5.27
N ILE A 169 12.16 -9.32 5.94
CA ILE A 169 13.39 -10.05 6.28
C ILE A 169 14.02 -10.66 5.04
N ASP A 170 13.24 -11.23 4.11
CA ASP A 170 13.80 -11.83 2.89
C ASP A 170 14.52 -10.77 2.05
N VAL A 171 13.85 -9.62 1.82
CA VAL A 171 14.46 -8.47 1.12
C VAL A 171 15.71 -7.99 1.85
N GLY A 172 15.66 -7.89 3.18
CA GLY A 172 16.81 -7.50 4.00
C GLY A 172 17.99 -8.46 3.82
N MET A 173 17.76 -9.77 3.87
CA MET A 173 18.83 -10.77 3.79
C MET A 173 19.49 -10.88 2.41
N GLU A 174 18.82 -10.42 1.35
CA GLU A 174 19.39 -10.27 0.01
C GLU A 174 20.31 -9.04 -0.10
N ASN A 175 20.13 -8.04 0.77
CA ASN A 175 21.03 -6.90 0.85
C ASN A 175 22.29 -7.23 1.66
N VAL A 176 23.47 -7.11 1.04
CA VAL A 176 24.77 -7.45 1.65
C VAL A 176 25.03 -6.68 2.95
N ILE A 177 24.61 -5.40 3.02
CA ILE A 177 24.82 -4.56 4.20
C ILE A 177 23.99 -5.10 5.36
N PHE A 178 22.69 -5.34 5.14
CA PHE A 178 21.83 -5.87 6.19
C PHE A 178 22.25 -7.28 6.61
N ARG A 179 22.65 -8.15 5.68
CA ARG A 179 23.20 -9.48 5.98
C ARG A 179 24.44 -9.40 6.87
N THR A 180 25.34 -8.47 6.59
CA THR A 180 26.56 -8.25 7.39
C THR A 180 26.22 -7.73 8.79
N ILE A 181 25.31 -6.75 8.88
CA ILE A 181 24.84 -6.22 10.17
C ILE A 181 24.17 -7.33 10.98
N ASN A 182 23.32 -8.15 10.36
CA ASN A 182 22.65 -9.26 11.00
C ASN A 182 23.64 -10.33 11.51
N PHE A 183 24.73 -10.58 10.78
CA PHE A 183 25.78 -11.48 11.23
C PHE A 183 26.51 -10.95 12.47
N LEU A 184 26.85 -9.66 12.48
CA LEU A 184 27.55 -9.02 13.62
C LEU A 184 26.64 -8.77 14.82
N VAL A 185 25.34 -8.57 14.57
CA VAL A 185 24.35 -8.17 15.56
C VAL A 185 23.08 -9.02 15.38
N PRO A 186 23.09 -10.32 15.75
CA PRO A 186 21.99 -11.25 15.43
C PRO A 186 20.63 -10.80 15.95
N TRP A 187 20.58 -10.17 17.12
CA TRP A 187 19.33 -9.64 17.72
C TRP A 187 18.64 -8.55 16.88
N ILE A 188 19.27 -8.05 15.81
CA ILE A 188 18.66 -7.05 14.93
C ILE A 188 17.49 -7.65 14.15
N LYS A 189 17.56 -8.92 13.76
CA LYS A 189 16.49 -9.60 13.03
C LYS A 189 15.21 -9.64 13.85
N GLU A 190 15.28 -10.06 15.11
CA GLU A 190 14.12 -10.11 16.01
C GLU A 190 13.54 -8.70 16.23
N ARG A 191 14.40 -7.68 16.27
CA ARG A 191 13.96 -6.28 16.36
C ARG A 191 13.24 -5.81 15.10
N VAL A 192 13.77 -6.11 13.91
CA VAL A 192 13.10 -5.76 12.64
C VAL A 192 11.76 -6.48 12.55
N LEU A 193 11.71 -7.76 12.89
CA LEU A 193 10.48 -8.55 12.94
C LEU A 193 9.44 -7.94 13.88
N LYS A 194 9.86 -7.50 15.07
CA LYS A 194 8.94 -6.89 16.05
C LYS A 194 8.37 -5.55 15.59
N GLU A 195 9.19 -4.72 14.96
CA GLU A 195 8.78 -3.35 14.59
C GLU A 195 8.04 -3.29 13.25
N ILE A 196 8.50 -4.08 12.26
CA ILE A 196 8.06 -4.02 10.87
C ILE A 196 8.11 -5.40 10.18
N GLY A 197 7.91 -6.50 10.90
CA GLY A 197 7.92 -7.86 10.36
C GLY A 197 6.71 -8.21 9.48
N TYR A 198 6.41 -7.39 8.47
CA TYR A 198 5.42 -7.75 7.45
C TYR A 198 5.89 -9.02 6.72
N ASP A 199 5.14 -10.10 6.91
CA ASP A 199 5.28 -11.40 6.26
C ASP A 199 4.16 -11.54 5.23
N THR A 200 4.35 -10.94 4.06
CA THR A 200 3.37 -10.92 2.98
C THR A 200 2.95 -12.33 2.60
N VAL A 201 3.88 -13.29 2.58
CA VAL A 201 3.59 -14.70 2.30
C VAL A 201 2.58 -15.25 3.29
N LYS A 202 2.80 -15.13 4.60
CA LYS A 202 1.81 -15.64 5.57
C LYS A 202 0.51 -14.86 5.52
N ASN A 203 0.59 -13.54 5.38
CA ASN A 203 -0.57 -12.67 5.48
C ASN A 203 -1.54 -12.82 4.31
N ILE A 204 -1.02 -13.08 3.10
CA ILE A 204 -1.83 -13.24 1.90
C ILE A 204 -2.52 -14.62 1.84
N GLU A 205 -2.19 -15.56 2.72
CA GLU A 205 -2.83 -16.87 2.77
C GLU A 205 -4.33 -16.78 3.03
N SER A 206 -4.78 -15.84 3.88
CA SER A 206 -6.20 -15.58 4.08
C SER A 206 -6.89 -14.99 2.84
N ALA A 207 -6.11 -14.43 1.90
CA ALA A 207 -6.59 -13.92 0.62
C ALA A 207 -6.51 -14.95 -0.53
N LYS A 208 -6.18 -16.22 -0.25
CA LYS A 208 -6.12 -17.27 -1.28
C LYS A 208 -7.47 -17.39 -1.99
N GLY A 209 -7.44 -17.42 -3.33
CA GLY A 209 -8.64 -17.47 -4.17
C GLY A 209 -9.31 -16.11 -4.41
N ARG A 210 -8.71 -15.01 -3.96
CA ARG A 210 -9.14 -13.65 -4.29
C ARG A 210 -8.48 -13.15 -5.58
N ASP A 211 -9.07 -12.11 -6.14
CA ASP A 211 -8.53 -11.36 -7.26
C ASP A 211 -7.29 -10.55 -6.86
N LEU A 212 -6.14 -11.20 -7.03
CA LEU A 212 -4.83 -10.69 -6.69
C LEU A 212 -3.98 -10.53 -7.95
N PHE A 213 -3.48 -9.31 -8.15
CA PHE A 213 -2.67 -8.92 -9.30
C PHE A 213 -1.32 -8.41 -8.81
N LEU A 214 -0.25 -8.87 -9.45
CA LEU A 214 1.13 -8.50 -9.15
C LEU A 214 1.73 -7.79 -10.36
N TYR A 215 2.36 -6.64 -10.12
CA TYR A 215 3.14 -5.91 -11.11
C TYR A 215 4.56 -5.76 -10.59
N HIS A 216 5.56 -6.13 -11.39
CA HIS A 216 6.95 -6.04 -10.94
C HIS A 216 7.91 -5.68 -12.08
N GLY A 217 8.86 -4.80 -11.78
CA GLY A 217 9.93 -4.43 -12.68
C GLY A 217 11.10 -5.42 -12.60
N MET A 218 11.58 -5.95 -13.72
CA MET A 218 12.70 -6.89 -13.76
C MET A 218 14.04 -6.22 -13.40
N LYS A 219 14.11 -4.89 -13.51
CA LYS A 219 15.27 -4.06 -13.12
C LYS A 219 15.10 -3.43 -11.73
N ASP A 220 14.17 -3.93 -10.91
CA ASP A 220 13.96 -3.47 -9.55
C ASP A 220 15.20 -3.78 -8.68
N ASP A 221 15.88 -2.70 -8.28
CA ASP A 221 17.14 -2.70 -7.54
C ASP A 221 16.93 -2.66 -6.02
N VAL A 222 15.68 -2.54 -5.56
CA VAL A 222 15.32 -2.47 -4.14
C VAL A 222 14.64 -3.76 -3.69
N VAL A 223 13.69 -4.27 -4.48
CA VAL A 223 12.95 -5.50 -4.23
C VAL A 223 13.06 -6.36 -5.50
N PRO A 224 13.93 -7.38 -5.52
CA PRO A 224 14.07 -8.23 -6.69
C PRO A 224 12.76 -8.92 -7.11
N TYR A 225 12.47 -8.95 -8.42
CA TYR A 225 11.17 -9.41 -8.95
C TYR A 225 10.80 -10.86 -8.61
N HIS A 226 11.78 -11.69 -8.23
CA HIS A 226 11.54 -13.09 -7.86
C HIS A 226 10.63 -13.23 -6.63
N HIS A 227 10.52 -12.20 -5.78
CA HIS A 227 9.54 -12.18 -4.70
C HIS A 227 8.10 -12.22 -5.22
N SER A 228 7.74 -11.36 -6.19
CA SER A 228 6.42 -11.40 -6.83
C SER A 228 6.20 -12.70 -7.59
N VAL A 229 7.23 -13.25 -8.25
CA VAL A 229 7.12 -14.56 -8.90
C VAL A 229 6.81 -15.66 -7.88
N THR A 230 7.44 -15.61 -6.70
CA THR A 230 7.18 -16.55 -5.60
C THR A 230 5.75 -16.44 -5.09
N LEU A 231 5.26 -15.21 -4.87
CA LEU A 231 3.87 -14.96 -4.46
C LEU A 231 2.87 -15.45 -5.51
N SER A 232 3.12 -15.15 -6.80
CA SER A 232 2.30 -15.61 -7.92
C SER A 232 2.20 -17.12 -7.97
N LYS A 233 3.34 -17.83 -7.94
CA LYS A 233 3.36 -19.30 -7.96
C LYS A 233 2.64 -19.91 -6.75
N LYS A 234 2.79 -19.32 -5.57
CA LYS A 234 2.22 -19.87 -4.33
C LYS A 234 0.71 -19.67 -4.21
N TYR A 235 0.19 -18.53 -4.69
CA TYR A 235 -1.21 -18.13 -4.48
C TYR A 235 -2.04 -18.06 -5.76
N GLY A 236 -1.45 -18.37 -6.92
CA GLY A 236 -2.15 -18.30 -8.22
C GLY A 236 -2.46 -16.87 -8.68
N ALA A 237 -1.74 -15.88 -8.16
CA ALA A 237 -1.95 -14.47 -8.53
C ALA A 237 -1.50 -14.21 -9.97
N LYS A 238 -2.27 -13.41 -10.71
CA LYS A 238 -1.89 -12.93 -12.04
C LYS A 238 -0.68 -12.01 -11.88
N ILE A 239 0.37 -12.22 -12.67
CA ILE A 239 1.60 -11.41 -12.61
C ILE A 239 1.92 -10.80 -13.97
N LYS A 240 2.26 -9.50 -13.97
CA LYS A 240 2.79 -8.78 -15.12
C LYS A 240 4.19 -8.27 -14.79
N LEU A 241 5.16 -8.70 -15.58
CA LEU A 241 6.54 -8.24 -15.48
C LEU A 241 6.79 -7.16 -16.54
N SER A 242 7.60 -6.16 -16.19
CA SER A 242 8.01 -5.08 -17.09
C SER A 242 9.50 -4.79 -16.95
N ASP A 243 10.08 -4.01 -17.86
CA ASP A 243 11.50 -3.65 -17.84
C ASP A 243 11.81 -2.39 -17.01
N HIS A 244 11.05 -2.19 -15.93
CA HIS A 244 11.17 -1.07 -15.00
C HIS A 244 12.02 -1.41 -13.76
N GLY A 245 12.49 -0.38 -13.07
CA GLY A 245 13.03 -0.42 -11.71
C GLY A 245 11.99 -0.08 -10.63
N HIS A 246 12.43 0.06 -9.38
CA HIS A 246 11.52 0.09 -8.21
C HIS A 246 10.50 1.25 -8.22
N GLY A 247 10.96 2.45 -8.56
CA GLY A 247 10.14 3.66 -8.53
C GLY A 247 9.54 4.04 -9.87
N ASN A 248 10.27 3.82 -10.98
CA ASN A 248 9.80 4.23 -12.31
C ASN A 248 8.67 3.33 -12.85
N ILE A 249 8.46 2.14 -12.29
CA ILE A 249 7.26 1.33 -12.60
C ILE A 249 5.96 2.10 -12.29
N LEU A 250 5.96 3.00 -11.30
CA LEU A 250 4.80 3.84 -11.00
C LEU A 250 4.52 4.89 -12.08
N LYS A 251 5.49 5.15 -12.96
CA LYS A 251 5.37 6.10 -14.08
C LYS A 251 4.90 5.44 -15.38
N ASP A 252 4.74 4.12 -15.38
CA ASP A 252 4.30 3.34 -16.52
C ASP A 252 2.78 3.46 -16.72
N GLU A 253 2.33 4.09 -17.80
CA GLU A 253 0.90 4.22 -18.13
C GLU A 253 0.25 2.86 -18.39
N GLU A 254 0.99 1.88 -18.93
CA GLU A 254 0.43 0.55 -19.19
C GLU A 254 0.04 -0.16 -17.90
N LEU A 255 0.78 0.05 -16.81
CA LEU A 255 0.43 -0.48 -15.49
C LEU A 255 -0.92 0.04 -15.02
N TRP A 256 -1.15 1.35 -15.08
CA TRP A 256 -2.39 1.95 -14.54
C TRP A 256 -3.60 1.66 -15.43
N ASN A 257 -3.40 1.59 -16.74
CA ASN A 257 -4.43 1.14 -17.68
C ASN A 257 -4.78 -0.34 -17.46
N ASP A 258 -3.80 -1.20 -17.21
CA ASP A 258 -4.03 -2.62 -16.91
C ASP A 258 -4.83 -2.80 -15.61
N ILE A 259 -4.52 -2.01 -14.57
CA ILE A 259 -5.33 -1.99 -13.33
C ILE A 259 -6.79 -1.60 -13.65
N HIS A 260 -7.01 -0.57 -14.47
CA HIS A 260 -8.35 -0.17 -14.86
C HIS A 260 -9.11 -1.28 -15.61
N LEU A 261 -8.46 -1.97 -16.55
CA LEU A 261 -9.04 -3.06 -17.31
C LEU A 261 -9.46 -4.21 -16.39
N ASN A 262 -8.57 -4.64 -15.50
CA ASN A 262 -8.87 -5.70 -14.54
C ASN A 262 -10.00 -5.32 -13.56
N ILE A 263 -10.21 -4.04 -13.25
CA ILE A 263 -11.38 -3.61 -12.47
C ILE A 263 -12.66 -3.63 -13.33
N SER A 264 -12.56 -3.27 -14.61
CA SER A 264 -13.72 -3.05 -15.49
C SER A 264 -14.29 -4.33 -16.12
N GLU A 265 -13.50 -5.39 -16.28
CA GLU A 265 -13.96 -6.69 -16.78
C GLU A 265 -15.17 -7.22 -15.98
N ASP A 266 -15.16 -7.06 -14.66
CA ASP A 266 -16.26 -7.46 -13.78
C ASP A 266 -17.57 -6.68 -13.99
N LEU A 267 -17.49 -5.41 -14.42
CA LEU A 267 -18.67 -4.55 -14.59
C LEU A 267 -19.45 -4.92 -15.87
N CYS A 268 -18.80 -5.61 -16.80
CA CYS A 268 -19.44 -6.12 -18.02
C CYS A 268 -20.11 -7.48 -17.76
N GLU A 269 -19.48 -8.36 -16.97
CA GLU A 269 -20.07 -9.67 -16.62
C GLU A 269 -21.30 -9.55 -15.73
N ASN A 270 -21.37 -8.54 -14.85
CA ASN A 270 -22.57 -8.29 -14.01
C ASN A 270 -23.74 -7.61 -14.75
N LYS A 271 -23.61 -7.36 -16.06
CA LYS A 271 -24.66 -6.77 -16.91
C LYS A 271 -25.22 -7.74 -17.96
N MET A 272 -24.73 -8.98 -18.01
CA MET A 272 -25.30 -10.09 -18.80
C MET A 272 -26.13 -10.99 -17.90
#